data_AF-A0AA36HU03-F1
#
_entry.id   AF-A0AA36HU03-F1
#
_cell.length_a   1.000
_cell.length_b   1.000
_cell.length_c   1.000
_cell.angle_alpha   90.00
_cell.angle_beta   90.00
_cell.angle_gamma   90.00
#
_symmetry.space_group_name_H-M   'P 1'
#
loop_
_entity.id
_entity.type
_entity.pdbx_description
1 polymer ?
#
loop_
_entity_poly.entity_id
_entity_poly.type
_entity_poly.pdbx_seq_one_letter_code
_entity_poly.pdbx_strand_id
1 'polypeptide(L)'
;MPFGSSGSRRLAALLLLLGPCWLGVSPGSRRSSILRRAAPQEVTDASWEPPEKVYSNAIRALPGSATAFRKVLPLGKAVLRRKAKLVKPERISKKKAQNVAEELVWVMRGPNLPGRDFKGGFLTAPHLGTPSRLVVLEDPPKAVEKLSAEERALQGREAPFSCKVIFNPRLRAASNATSAFWERDPSIPGYRALVERPAKVQVRGLDPKGQEVNYVASGWESRLVQQAVDVLDGMMFADRCVMRSLCHLDARNDPLPDDCPALGIGTSRAPLTADQLAAAETGGSKGMLGFLPSFIAPSVLLAGSLLLRLKAAEVTDFSAAEVQAAAKELRDALASGEHPLGLAAPQFGKRLRIVAFGESQESIDKLTTRAQISEEHKVFKPSILVNPVVKPKPGSADAFFFERSASVPGYEAVVGRALEVEVKALDEEGRQVSFEARGWQARQLQHVADLLDGVLYVDRMERRSFRRDNMEEDLPEAVPYGVKAAKAKARPEEGAVRCWWSLQSSTRK
;
A
#
# COMPACT_ATOMS: atom_id res chain seq x y z
N MET A 1 61.32 -47.92 -28.22
CA MET A 1 62.12 -47.13 -29.17
C MET A 1 61.23 -46.02 -29.75
N PRO A 2 61.80 -44.84 -29.95
CA PRO A 2 61.20 -43.54 -29.63
C PRO A 2 60.97 -42.69 -30.90
N PHE A 3 60.49 -41.45 -30.84
CA PHE A 3 61.24 -40.19 -30.73
C PHE A 3 60.22 -39.04 -30.84
N GLY A 4 60.35 -37.84 -30.29
CA GLY A 4 61.38 -37.14 -29.51
C GLY A 4 60.76 -35.76 -29.16
N SER A 5 60.87 -35.30 -27.91
CA SER A 5 61.86 -34.30 -27.44
C SER A 5 61.49 -32.87 -27.88
N SER A 6 61.60 -31.79 -27.11
CA SER A 6 62.30 -31.42 -25.87
C SER A 6 61.70 -30.06 -25.41
N GLY A 7 61.85 -29.57 -24.19
CA GLY A 7 62.74 -29.97 -23.12
C GLY A 7 62.45 -29.26 -21.79
N SER A 8 62.96 -29.91 -20.74
CA SER A 8 63.78 -29.37 -19.64
C SER A 8 63.44 -28.02 -19.00
N ARG A 9 63.52 -27.84 -17.67
CA ARG A 9 63.97 -28.69 -16.55
C ARG A 9 63.61 -27.93 -15.25
N ARG A 10 63.05 -28.68 -14.29
CA ARG A 10 63.42 -28.76 -12.86
C ARG A 10 63.52 -27.47 -12.03
N LEU A 11 62.73 -27.42 -10.95
CA LEU A 11 63.22 -27.85 -9.63
C LEU A 11 62.07 -28.16 -8.66
N ALA A 12 62.19 -29.32 -8.02
CA ALA A 12 61.42 -29.83 -6.90
C ALA A 12 61.79 -29.04 -5.61
N ALA A 13 61.19 -29.16 -4.44
CA ALA A 13 60.34 -30.15 -3.77
C ALA A 13 59.77 -29.48 -2.51
N LEU A 14 58.63 -29.95 -1.97
CA LEU A 14 58.53 -30.68 -0.70
C LEU A 14 57.06 -30.80 -0.26
N LEU A 15 56.61 -32.03 -0.08
CA LEU A 15 55.41 -32.40 0.67
C LEU A 15 55.65 -32.18 2.17
N LEU A 16 54.62 -31.71 2.89
CA LEU A 16 54.32 -32.14 4.26
C LEU A 16 52.81 -32.10 4.49
N LEU A 17 52.23 -33.31 4.58
CA LEU A 17 50.97 -33.62 5.23
C LEU A 17 51.12 -33.42 6.75
N LEU A 18 50.09 -32.93 7.45
CA LEU A 18 49.65 -33.31 8.80
C LEU A 18 48.40 -32.46 9.16
N GLY A 19 47.23 -33.08 9.37
CA GLY A 19 46.07 -32.48 10.08
C GLY A 19 46.19 -32.71 11.60
N PRO A 20 45.10 -32.73 12.39
CA PRO A 20 43.88 -31.91 12.47
C PRO A 20 43.76 -31.22 13.88
N CYS A 21 42.56 -30.69 14.21
CA CYS A 21 42.05 -30.20 15.53
C CYS A 21 42.08 -28.67 15.73
N TRP A 22 40.90 -28.02 15.81
CA TRP A 22 40.10 -27.77 17.03
C TRP A 22 40.86 -27.00 18.12
N LEU A 23 40.49 -25.72 18.32
CA LEU A 23 40.07 -25.10 19.59
C LEU A 23 40.01 -23.57 19.45
N GLY A 24 39.02 -22.95 20.10
CA GLY A 24 39.16 -21.57 20.57
C GLY A 24 38.13 -20.54 20.12
N VAL A 25 36.83 -20.84 20.15
CA VAL A 25 35.82 -19.77 20.28
C VAL A 25 35.60 -19.53 21.78
N SER A 26 35.90 -18.31 22.23
CA SER A 26 35.43 -17.79 23.51
C SER A 26 34.73 -16.44 23.33
N PRO A 27 33.79 -16.10 24.23
CA PRO A 27 32.58 -15.36 23.87
C PRO A 27 32.57 -13.91 24.38
N GLY A 28 31.91 -13.02 23.65
CA GLY A 28 31.55 -11.66 24.09
C GLY A 28 31.42 -10.72 22.89
N SER A 29 30.32 -10.01 22.62
CA SER A 29 29.13 -9.70 23.39
C SER A 29 27.92 -9.75 22.44
N ARG A 30 26.97 -10.66 22.70
CA ARG A 30 25.65 -10.59 22.08
C ARG A 30 24.92 -9.44 22.75
N ARG A 31 24.70 -8.34 22.03
CA ARG A 31 23.65 -7.39 22.40
C ARG A 31 22.32 -8.07 22.15
N SER A 32 21.77 -8.71 23.18
CA SER A 32 20.35 -9.00 23.26
C SER A 32 19.62 -7.66 23.18
N SER A 33 18.91 -7.41 22.08
CA SER A 33 17.89 -6.36 22.02
C SER A 33 16.69 -6.83 22.83
N ILE A 34 16.82 -6.77 24.15
CA ILE A 34 15.68 -6.73 25.05
C ILE A 34 14.85 -5.52 24.60
N LEU A 35 13.61 -5.76 24.17
CA LEU A 35 12.58 -4.73 24.07
C LEU A 35 12.45 -4.11 25.45
N ARG A 36 13.23 -3.06 25.73
CA ARG A 36 12.97 -2.18 26.85
C ARG A 36 11.64 -1.54 26.54
N ARG A 37 10.64 -1.83 27.38
CA ARG A 37 9.45 -0.99 27.52
C ARG A 37 9.99 0.43 27.64
N ALA A 38 9.73 1.27 26.64
CA ALA A 38 10.16 2.65 26.69
C ALA A 38 9.58 3.26 27.98
N ALA A 39 10.44 3.80 28.84
CA ALA A 39 9.97 4.62 29.96
C ALA A 39 9.06 5.71 29.37
N PRO A 40 7.97 6.09 30.06
CA PRO A 40 7.09 7.14 29.57
C PRO A 40 7.94 8.38 29.29
N GLN A 41 8.08 8.74 28.02
CA GLN A 41 8.72 9.98 27.65
C GLN A 41 7.82 11.10 28.17
N GLU A 42 8.32 11.86 29.13
CA GLU A 42 7.75 13.15 29.47
C GLU A 42 7.53 13.94 28.18
N VAL A 43 6.31 14.44 28.01
CA VAL A 43 5.90 15.27 26.87
C VAL A 43 6.65 16.60 27.00
N THR A 44 7.88 16.62 26.50
CA THR A 44 8.70 17.81 26.36
C THR A 44 8.31 18.53 25.07
N ASP A 45 8.23 19.85 25.19
CA ASP A 45 7.71 20.85 24.26
C ASP A 45 7.65 20.42 22.77
N ALA A 46 6.43 20.35 22.22
CA ALA A 46 6.05 19.73 20.93
C ALA A 46 6.58 20.43 19.65
N SER A 47 7.68 21.17 19.77
CA SER A 47 8.31 21.93 18.70
C SER A 47 9.40 21.13 17.97
N TRP A 48 9.53 21.35 16.67
CA TRP A 48 10.62 20.74 15.90
C TRP A 48 11.94 21.41 16.20
N GLU A 49 12.94 20.62 16.58
CA GLU A 49 14.34 21.03 16.57
C GLU A 49 15.09 20.28 15.46
N PRO A 50 15.89 20.99 14.66
CA PRO A 50 16.73 20.33 13.67
C PRO A 50 17.83 19.49 14.35
N PRO A 51 18.10 18.25 13.91
CA PRO A 51 19.26 17.50 14.38
C PRO A 51 20.58 18.20 14.00
N GLU A 52 21.53 18.24 14.93
CA GLU A 52 22.85 18.90 14.76
C GLU A 52 23.70 18.27 13.64
N LYS A 53 23.58 16.95 13.39
CA LYS A 53 24.56 16.20 12.58
C LYS A 53 24.07 15.64 11.23
N VAL A 54 22.86 15.98 10.76
CA VAL A 54 22.33 15.42 9.48
C VAL A 54 22.36 16.44 8.32
N TYR A 55 22.74 17.69 8.58
CA TYR A 55 22.67 18.77 7.57
C TYR A 55 24.02 19.19 6.96
N SER A 56 25.16 18.60 7.34
CA SER A 56 26.46 19.22 7.06
C SER A 56 27.21 18.78 5.80
N ASN A 57 26.86 17.68 5.12
CA ASN A 57 27.69 17.19 4.00
C ASN A 57 27.04 17.16 2.61
N ALA A 58 25.76 17.53 2.46
CA ALA A 58 25.07 17.49 1.15
C ALA A 58 24.64 18.86 0.61
N ILE A 59 24.85 19.96 1.33
CA ILE A 59 24.44 21.31 0.91
C ILE A 59 25.66 22.25 0.93
N ARG A 60 26.69 21.91 0.18
CA ARG A 60 27.70 22.86 -0.30
C ARG A 60 27.99 22.52 -1.75
N ALA A 61 27.32 23.20 -2.65
CA ALA A 61 27.67 23.20 -4.06
C ALA A 61 27.57 24.65 -4.54
N LEU A 62 28.71 25.14 -5.04
CA LEU A 62 28.87 26.42 -5.71
C LEU A 62 27.88 26.57 -6.89
N PRO A 63 27.62 27.80 -7.36
CA PRO A 63 26.80 28.01 -8.56
C PRO A 63 27.40 27.21 -9.73
N GLY A 64 26.64 26.25 -10.28
CA GLY A 64 27.08 25.41 -11.41
C GLY A 64 27.35 23.93 -11.08
N SER A 65 27.22 23.48 -9.84
CA SER A 65 27.29 22.05 -9.50
C SER A 65 25.88 21.47 -9.29
N ALA A 66 25.61 20.34 -9.96
CA ALA A 66 24.36 19.59 -9.83
C ALA A 66 24.12 19.20 -8.36
N THR A 67 23.19 19.87 -7.71
CA THR A 67 22.87 19.70 -6.30
C THR A 67 22.31 18.28 -6.08
N ALA A 68 22.88 17.52 -5.15
CA ALA A 68 22.36 16.21 -4.76
C ALA A 68 21.10 16.40 -3.90
N PHE A 69 19.93 16.44 -4.52
CA PHE A 69 18.64 16.61 -3.83
C PHE A 69 18.13 15.29 -3.24
N ARG A 70 17.35 15.38 -2.16
CA ARG A 70 16.72 14.20 -1.56
C ARG A 70 15.63 13.65 -2.47
N LYS A 71 15.60 12.32 -2.62
CA LYS A 71 14.51 11.61 -3.29
C LYS A 71 13.28 11.60 -2.38
N VAL A 72 12.09 11.56 -3.00
CA VAL A 72 10.84 11.30 -2.28
C VAL A 72 10.93 9.93 -1.62
N LEU A 73 10.63 9.88 -0.33
CA LEU A 73 10.64 8.66 0.45
C LEU A 73 9.44 7.77 0.09
N PRO A 74 9.63 6.45 -0.06
CA PRO A 74 8.51 5.53 -0.26
C PRO A 74 7.69 5.40 1.03
N LEU A 75 6.39 5.10 0.87
CA LEU A 75 5.52 4.79 2.00
C LEU A 75 6.04 3.59 2.79
N GLY A 76 6.03 3.72 4.12
CA GLY A 76 6.62 2.77 5.06
C GLY A 76 7.73 3.41 5.90
N LYS A 77 8.36 4.49 5.39
CA LYS A 77 9.28 5.29 6.21
C LYS A 77 8.55 5.93 7.38
N ALA A 78 9.10 5.77 8.59
CA ALA A 78 8.46 6.20 9.83
C ALA A 78 8.06 7.69 9.82
N VAL A 79 8.83 8.55 9.15
CA VAL A 79 8.53 10.00 9.00
C VAL A 79 7.19 10.27 8.29
N LEU A 80 6.76 9.42 7.35
CA LEU A 80 5.47 9.51 6.66
C LEU A 80 4.31 8.93 7.49
N ARG A 81 4.62 8.26 8.60
CA ARG A 81 3.65 7.67 9.53
C ARG A 81 3.68 8.37 10.90
N ARG A 82 4.32 9.53 11.01
CA ARG A 82 4.37 10.33 12.24
C ARG A 82 3.82 11.71 11.99
N LYS A 83 3.18 12.28 13.00
CA LYS A 83 2.73 13.67 12.97
C LYS A 83 3.96 14.58 12.89
N ALA A 84 4.02 15.39 11.85
CA ALA A 84 5.08 16.37 11.66
C ALA A 84 4.98 17.47 12.72
N LYS A 85 6.16 17.90 13.19
CA LYS A 85 6.32 18.87 14.28
C LYS A 85 6.14 20.31 13.78
N LEU A 86 5.63 21.20 14.63
CA LEU A 86 5.45 22.61 14.28
C LEU A 86 6.80 23.31 14.09
N VAL A 87 6.89 24.19 13.09
CA VAL A 87 8.02 25.10 12.90
C VAL A 87 7.78 26.36 13.71
N LYS A 88 8.65 26.69 14.66
CA LYS A 88 8.49 27.91 15.48
C LYS A 88 8.50 29.16 14.59
N PRO A 89 7.60 30.15 14.78
CA PRO A 89 7.51 31.33 13.92
C PRO A 89 8.85 32.06 13.68
N GLU A 90 9.66 32.21 14.72
CA GLU A 90 10.99 32.84 14.69
C GLU A 90 12.06 32.05 13.92
N ARG A 91 11.73 30.83 13.48
CA ARG A 91 12.58 29.97 12.64
C ARG A 91 12.16 30.00 11.18
N ILE A 92 10.94 30.42 10.85
CA ILE A 92 10.41 30.40 9.49
C ILE A 92 11.29 31.25 8.56
N SER A 93 11.62 32.48 8.96
CA SER A 93 12.47 33.38 8.16
C SER A 93 13.96 32.99 8.12
N LYS A 94 14.36 31.94 8.85
CA LYS A 94 15.78 31.53 8.90
C LYS A 94 16.13 30.67 7.71
N LYS A 95 17.37 30.84 7.23
CA LYS A 95 17.93 30.14 6.06
C LYS A 95 17.64 28.63 6.05
N LYS A 96 17.70 27.96 7.20
CA LYS A 96 17.43 26.51 7.28
C LYS A 96 15.99 26.13 6.88
N ALA A 97 14.99 26.88 7.33
CA ALA A 97 13.60 26.62 6.98
C ALA A 97 13.32 27.01 5.52
N GLN A 98 13.90 28.12 5.07
CA GLN A 98 13.80 28.57 3.67
C GLN A 98 14.41 27.56 2.70
N ASN A 99 15.60 27.03 3.00
CA ASN A 99 16.24 25.99 2.17
C ASN A 99 15.36 24.74 2.00
N VAL A 100 14.65 24.31 3.06
CA VAL A 100 13.72 23.16 2.95
C VAL A 100 12.52 23.52 2.07
N ALA A 101 11.97 24.73 2.20
CA ALA A 101 10.89 25.19 1.34
C ALA A 101 11.32 25.26 -0.14
N GLU A 102 12.49 25.83 -0.41
CA GLU A 102 13.08 25.91 -1.76
C GLU A 102 13.33 24.51 -2.34
N GLU A 103 13.88 23.58 -1.55
CA GLU A 103 14.07 22.19 -1.96
C GLU A 103 12.73 21.52 -2.31
N LEU A 104 11.68 21.72 -1.50
CA LEU A 104 10.36 21.18 -1.78
C LEU A 104 9.77 21.73 -3.09
N VAL A 105 9.89 23.05 -3.33
CA VAL A 105 9.43 23.68 -4.58
C VAL A 105 10.21 23.10 -5.77
N TRP A 106 11.52 22.97 -5.64
CA TRP A 106 12.37 22.41 -6.69
C TRP A 106 11.97 20.96 -7.01
N VAL A 107 11.80 20.10 -5.99
CA VAL A 107 11.42 18.69 -6.18
C VAL A 107 10.01 18.59 -6.78
N MET A 108 9.05 19.39 -6.31
CA MET A 108 7.68 19.43 -6.84
C MET A 108 7.62 19.82 -8.33
N ARG A 109 8.52 20.71 -8.77
CA ARG A 109 8.63 21.16 -10.18
C ARG A 109 9.60 20.32 -11.02
N GLY A 110 10.36 19.44 -10.37
CA GLY A 110 11.41 18.64 -10.99
C GLY A 110 10.85 17.56 -11.92
N PRO A 111 11.64 17.09 -12.90
CA PRO A 111 11.23 16.03 -13.83
C PRO A 111 11.17 14.64 -13.17
N ASN A 112 11.79 14.47 -12.00
CA ASN A 112 12.01 13.16 -11.37
C ASN A 112 10.98 12.84 -10.27
N LEU A 113 9.83 13.54 -10.22
CA LEU A 113 8.81 13.26 -9.22
C LEU A 113 8.05 11.97 -9.61
N PRO A 114 8.14 10.89 -8.80
CA PRO A 114 7.55 9.60 -9.18
C PRO A 114 6.02 9.69 -9.35
N GLY A 115 5.50 9.02 -10.37
CA GLY A 115 4.05 8.84 -10.55
C GLY A 115 3.28 10.09 -11.01
N ARG A 116 3.94 11.11 -11.56
CA ARG A 116 3.27 12.30 -12.13
C ARG A 116 3.66 12.56 -13.58
N ASP A 117 2.64 12.82 -14.39
CA ASP A 117 2.74 13.20 -15.80
C ASP A 117 2.93 14.72 -16.00
N PHE A 118 2.90 15.51 -14.91
CA PHE A 118 3.01 16.98 -14.94
C PHE A 118 3.73 17.56 -13.72
N LYS A 119 4.37 18.71 -13.92
CA LYS A 119 4.98 19.53 -12.87
C LYS A 119 3.89 20.19 -12.04
N GLY A 120 4.00 20.19 -10.71
CA GLY A 120 3.00 20.78 -9.81
C GLY A 120 2.20 19.76 -8.98
N GLY A 121 1.34 20.27 -8.10
CA GLY A 121 0.56 19.52 -7.12
C GLY A 121 0.86 19.96 -5.69
N PHE A 122 1.32 19.01 -4.87
CA PHE A 122 1.78 19.30 -3.53
C PHE A 122 3.00 18.46 -3.16
N LEU A 123 3.80 18.97 -2.24
CA LEU A 123 4.85 18.21 -1.57
C LEU A 123 4.97 18.70 -0.11
N THR A 124 5.25 17.78 0.81
CA THR A 124 5.41 18.10 2.22
C THR A 124 6.84 17.79 2.67
N ALA A 125 7.30 18.48 3.71
CA ALA A 125 8.61 18.21 4.31
C ALA A 125 8.83 16.71 4.67
N PRO A 126 7.83 15.98 5.20
CA PRO A 126 7.92 14.53 5.41
C PRO A 126 8.25 13.69 4.18
N HIS A 127 7.80 14.08 2.98
CA HIS A 127 8.17 13.39 1.73
C HIS A 127 9.69 13.36 1.49
N LEU A 128 10.42 14.37 1.99
CA LEU A 128 11.88 14.45 1.90
C LEU A 128 12.57 14.04 3.21
N GLY A 129 11.85 13.42 4.13
CA GLY A 129 12.40 12.97 5.42
C GLY A 129 12.57 14.05 6.47
N THR A 130 11.97 15.23 6.28
CA THR A 130 12.03 16.32 7.26
C THR A 130 10.74 16.32 8.09
N PRO A 131 10.77 16.05 9.41
CA PRO A 131 9.56 15.91 10.23
C PRO A 131 8.97 17.26 10.66
N SER A 132 8.88 18.22 9.73
CA SER A 132 8.38 19.58 9.96
C SER A 132 7.04 19.80 9.26
N ARG A 133 6.14 20.57 9.89
CA ARG A 133 4.85 20.97 9.30
C ARG A 133 5.05 22.07 8.25
N LEU A 134 5.40 21.65 7.05
CA LEU A 134 5.61 22.52 5.90
C LEU A 134 5.08 21.82 4.65
N VAL A 135 4.30 22.56 3.86
CA VAL A 135 3.78 22.13 2.57
C VAL A 135 4.09 23.18 1.50
N VAL A 136 4.35 22.70 0.29
CA VAL A 136 4.32 23.50 -0.94
C VAL A 136 3.21 22.99 -1.84
N LEU A 137 2.48 23.89 -2.49
CA LEU A 137 1.35 23.61 -3.37
C LEU A 137 1.50 24.43 -4.65
N GLU A 138 1.14 23.89 -5.81
CA GLU A 138 1.09 24.63 -7.07
C GLU A 138 0.15 23.95 -8.06
N ASP A 139 -0.63 24.71 -8.80
CA ASP A 139 -1.36 24.20 -9.95
C ASP A 139 -1.01 25.04 -11.19
N PRO A 140 -0.05 24.60 -12.03
CA PRO A 140 0.45 25.43 -13.11
C PRO A 140 -0.52 25.47 -14.30
N PRO A 141 -0.54 26.57 -15.08
CA PRO A 141 -1.44 26.74 -16.23
C PRO A 141 -1.46 25.56 -17.20
N LYS A 142 -0.28 25.06 -17.58
CA LYS A 142 -0.13 23.89 -18.47
C LYS A 142 -0.82 22.62 -17.97
N ALA A 143 -1.03 22.48 -16.67
CA ALA A 143 -1.68 21.31 -16.09
C ALA A 143 -3.22 21.45 -16.13
N VAL A 144 -3.74 22.67 -16.20
CA VAL A 144 -5.18 22.97 -16.37
C VAL A 144 -5.56 22.99 -17.85
N GLU A 145 -4.70 23.53 -18.72
CA GLU A 145 -4.90 23.61 -20.19
C GLU A 145 -5.06 22.23 -20.86
N LYS A 146 -4.50 21.17 -20.27
CA LYS A 146 -4.61 19.80 -20.79
C LYS A 146 -5.94 19.12 -20.53
N LEU A 147 -6.77 19.70 -19.65
CA LEU A 147 -8.05 19.13 -19.27
C LEU A 147 -9.18 19.64 -20.17
N SER A 148 -10.09 18.75 -20.52
CA SER A 148 -11.38 19.12 -21.12
C SER A 148 -12.20 20.00 -20.18
N ALA A 149 -13.20 20.69 -20.72
CA ALA A 149 -14.13 21.49 -19.90
C ALA A 149 -14.88 20.61 -18.87
N GLU A 150 -15.26 19.40 -19.26
CA GLU A 150 -15.92 18.43 -18.39
C GLU A 150 -15.02 17.97 -17.23
N GLU A 151 -13.76 17.61 -17.51
CA GLU A 151 -12.79 17.22 -16.47
C GLU A 151 -12.51 18.36 -15.49
N ARG A 152 -12.43 19.61 -15.97
CA ARG A 152 -12.25 20.78 -15.11
C ARG A 152 -13.46 21.00 -14.20
N ALA A 153 -14.67 20.90 -14.74
CA ALA A 153 -15.91 21.01 -13.97
C ALA A 153 -15.99 19.90 -12.90
N LEU A 154 -15.69 18.66 -13.29
CA LEU A 154 -15.70 17.50 -12.40
C LEU A 154 -14.71 17.62 -11.24
N GLN A 155 -13.54 18.23 -11.49
CA GLN A 155 -12.50 18.47 -10.49
C GLN A 155 -12.72 19.76 -9.67
N GLY A 156 -13.66 20.63 -10.07
CA GLY A 156 -13.71 22.01 -9.58
C GLY A 156 -12.39 22.75 -9.82
N ARG A 157 -11.74 22.49 -10.96
CA ARG A 157 -10.40 22.98 -11.33
C ARG A 157 -10.50 24.04 -12.41
N GLU A 158 -11.14 25.16 -12.08
CA GLU A 158 -11.47 26.22 -13.03
C GLU A 158 -10.25 27.04 -13.47
N ALA A 159 -9.37 27.38 -12.52
CA ALA A 159 -8.20 28.21 -12.74
C ALA A 159 -6.94 27.63 -12.09
N PRO A 160 -5.77 27.80 -12.72
CA PRO A 160 -4.48 27.50 -12.08
C PRO A 160 -4.21 28.43 -10.90
N PHE A 161 -3.31 28.03 -10.01
CA PHE A 161 -2.84 28.88 -8.91
C PHE A 161 -1.32 28.83 -8.78
N SER A 162 -0.74 29.99 -8.45
CA SER A 162 0.70 30.14 -8.24
C SER A 162 1.18 29.40 -7.00
N CYS A 163 2.46 29.01 -7.01
CA CYS A 163 3.07 28.25 -5.91
C CYS A 163 2.86 28.92 -4.55
N LYS A 164 2.34 28.16 -3.59
CA LYS A 164 2.15 28.54 -2.19
C LYS A 164 3.08 27.71 -1.32
N VAL A 165 3.74 28.38 -0.38
CA VAL A 165 4.53 27.74 0.67
C VAL A 165 3.85 28.07 2.00
N ILE A 166 3.41 27.05 2.72
CA ILE A 166 2.64 27.23 3.95
C ILE A 166 3.29 26.44 5.08
N PHE A 167 3.76 27.17 6.08
CA PHE A 167 4.22 26.63 7.35
C PHE A 167 3.04 26.46 8.30
N ASN A 168 3.06 25.37 9.07
CA ASN A 168 2.07 25.05 10.09
C ASN A 168 0.60 25.14 9.60
N PRO A 169 0.25 24.58 8.42
CA PRO A 169 -1.10 24.68 7.91
C PRO A 169 -2.12 24.03 8.86
N ARG A 170 -3.27 24.68 9.00
CA ARG A 170 -4.45 24.21 9.75
C ARG A 170 -5.68 24.42 8.88
N LEU A 171 -6.54 23.40 8.84
CA LEU A 171 -7.73 23.39 8.00
C LEU A 171 -9.00 23.34 8.86
N ARG A 172 -10.05 24.00 8.38
CA ARG A 172 -11.44 23.79 8.83
C ARG A 172 -12.32 23.65 7.61
N ALA A 173 -13.32 22.75 7.65
CA ALA A 173 -14.30 22.68 6.59
C ALA A 173 -15.03 24.02 6.45
N ALA A 174 -15.16 24.52 5.22
CA ALA A 174 -15.88 25.75 4.89
C ALA A 174 -17.17 25.47 4.12
N SER A 175 -17.50 24.18 3.90
CA SER A 175 -18.73 23.72 3.28
C SER A 175 -19.14 22.36 3.84
N ASN A 176 -20.45 22.07 3.82
CA ASN A 176 -20.97 20.72 4.07
C ASN A 176 -20.93 19.84 2.81
N ALA A 177 -20.81 20.44 1.62
CA ALA A 177 -20.65 19.69 0.37
C ALA A 177 -19.32 18.93 0.36
N THR A 178 -19.34 17.68 -0.10
CA THR A 178 -18.18 16.83 -0.30
C THR A 178 -17.96 16.56 -1.80
N SER A 179 -16.72 16.23 -2.15
CA SER A 179 -16.31 15.80 -3.47
C SER A 179 -15.55 14.48 -3.38
N ALA A 180 -15.92 13.49 -4.17
CA ALA A 180 -15.14 12.27 -4.37
C ALA A 180 -14.29 12.43 -5.64
N PHE A 181 -12.97 12.25 -5.53
CA PHE A 181 -12.09 12.29 -6.70
C PHE A 181 -10.81 11.51 -6.44
N TRP A 182 -10.11 11.19 -7.53
CA TRP A 182 -8.82 10.51 -7.53
C TRP A 182 -7.72 11.32 -6.83
N GLU A 183 -7.12 10.74 -5.80
CA GLU A 183 -5.87 11.20 -5.18
C GLU A 183 -4.69 10.31 -5.62
N ARG A 184 -3.51 10.94 -5.72
CA ARG A 184 -2.22 10.31 -5.99
C ARG A 184 -1.17 10.91 -5.07
N ASP A 185 -0.16 10.12 -4.73
CA ASP A 185 0.93 10.57 -3.86
C ASP A 185 2.28 10.05 -4.37
N PRO A 186 3.33 10.88 -4.45
CA PRO A 186 4.63 10.45 -4.94
C PRO A 186 5.33 9.42 -4.02
N SER A 187 4.90 9.28 -2.76
CA SER A 187 5.35 8.21 -1.86
C SER A 187 4.62 6.88 -2.11
N ILE A 188 3.55 6.87 -2.92
CA ILE A 188 2.83 5.67 -3.37
C ILE A 188 2.80 5.63 -4.91
N PRO A 189 3.96 5.52 -5.60
CA PRO A 189 4.00 5.52 -7.05
C PRO A 189 3.21 4.34 -7.64
N GLY A 190 2.57 4.58 -8.79
CA GLY A 190 1.82 3.57 -9.55
C GLY A 190 0.36 3.40 -9.13
N TYR A 191 -0.09 4.08 -8.07
CA TYR A 191 -1.47 3.94 -7.57
C TYR A 191 -2.20 5.28 -7.43
N ARG A 192 -3.53 5.18 -7.50
CA ARG A 192 -4.50 6.22 -7.14
C ARG A 192 -5.65 5.59 -6.37
N ALA A 193 -6.44 6.39 -5.66
CA ALA A 193 -7.72 5.94 -5.11
C ALA A 193 -8.71 7.10 -5.00
N LEU A 194 -10.00 6.79 -4.89
CA LEU A 194 -11.01 7.80 -4.61
C LEU A 194 -10.92 8.22 -3.16
N VAL A 195 -10.96 9.53 -2.90
CA VAL A 195 -11.08 10.05 -1.54
C VAL A 195 -12.17 11.12 -1.51
N GLU A 196 -13.08 10.99 -0.56
CA GLU A 196 -14.09 12.00 -0.28
C GLU A 196 -13.53 13.11 0.61
N ARG A 197 -13.71 14.36 0.19
CA ARG A 197 -13.20 15.55 0.86
C ARG A 197 -14.25 16.65 0.91
N PRO A 198 -14.31 17.47 1.96
CA PRO A 198 -14.96 18.78 1.91
C PRO A 198 -14.59 19.57 0.64
N ALA A 199 -15.60 20.03 -0.09
CA ALA A 199 -15.42 20.77 -1.34
C ALA A 199 -14.72 22.12 -1.12
N LYS A 200 -14.87 22.72 0.07
CA LYS A 200 -14.19 23.95 0.48
C LYS A 200 -13.59 23.80 1.87
N VAL A 201 -12.40 24.35 2.06
CA VAL A 201 -11.73 24.43 3.37
C VAL A 201 -11.17 25.83 3.61
N GLN A 202 -11.33 26.31 4.83
CA GLN A 202 -10.58 27.46 5.34
C GLN A 202 -9.16 27.00 5.65
N VAL A 203 -8.18 27.58 4.97
CA VAL A 203 -6.75 27.36 5.18
C VAL A 203 -6.20 28.48 6.05
N ARG A 204 -5.49 28.11 7.12
CA ARG A 204 -4.68 29.02 7.92
C ARG A 204 -3.25 28.51 8.06
N GLY A 205 -2.28 29.40 8.18
CA GLY A 205 -0.87 29.04 8.37
C GLY A 205 0.03 30.26 8.37
N LEU A 206 1.32 30.05 8.08
CA LEU A 206 2.31 31.12 7.96
C LEU A 206 3.03 31.02 6.61
N ASP A 207 3.25 32.17 5.97
CA ASP A 207 4.02 32.25 4.73
C ASP A 207 5.55 32.19 5.01
N PRO A 208 6.42 32.20 3.98
CA PRO A 208 7.88 32.20 4.17
C PRO A 208 8.43 33.42 4.93
N LYS A 209 7.68 34.52 5.02
CA LYS A 209 8.05 35.72 5.79
C LYS A 209 7.55 35.64 7.24
N GLY A 210 6.79 34.60 7.58
CA GLY A 210 6.15 34.43 8.90
C GLY A 210 4.84 35.20 9.06
N GLN A 211 4.26 35.69 7.97
CA GLN A 211 2.98 36.41 7.97
C GLN A 211 1.82 35.42 7.92
N GLU A 212 0.65 35.80 8.45
CA GLU A 212 -0.52 34.93 8.45
C GLU A 212 -1.02 34.67 7.01
N VAL A 213 -1.21 33.40 6.68
CA VAL A 213 -1.97 32.95 5.52
C VAL A 213 -3.36 32.61 6.01
N ASN A 214 -4.40 33.20 5.42
CA ASN A 214 -5.80 32.95 5.76
C ASN A 214 -6.70 33.10 4.52
N TYR A 215 -7.12 31.99 3.92
CA TYR A 215 -7.95 32.01 2.71
C TYR A 215 -8.83 30.75 2.59
N VAL A 216 -9.89 30.82 1.80
CA VAL A 216 -10.74 29.65 1.49
C VAL A 216 -10.24 29.01 0.20
N ALA A 217 -9.83 27.73 0.29
CA ALA A 217 -9.56 26.91 -0.88
C ALA A 217 -10.83 26.17 -1.29
N SER A 218 -11.05 26.02 -2.59
CA SER A 218 -12.17 25.27 -3.18
C SER A 218 -11.71 24.31 -4.26
N GLY A 219 -12.54 23.31 -4.59
CA GLY A 219 -12.30 22.41 -5.70
C GLY A 219 -10.95 21.69 -5.62
N TRP A 220 -10.15 21.75 -6.68
CA TRP A 220 -8.87 21.06 -6.74
C TRP A 220 -7.86 21.53 -5.70
N GLU A 221 -7.78 22.84 -5.44
CA GLU A 221 -6.87 23.38 -4.41
C GLU A 221 -7.26 22.88 -3.02
N SER A 222 -8.56 22.85 -2.72
CA SER A 222 -9.10 22.29 -1.47
C SER A 222 -8.65 20.84 -1.28
N ARG A 223 -8.69 20.02 -2.33
CA ARG A 223 -8.20 18.63 -2.28
C ARG A 223 -6.70 18.56 -2.02
N LEU A 224 -5.90 19.31 -2.77
CA LEU A 224 -4.43 19.28 -2.64
C LEU A 224 -3.97 19.65 -1.23
N VAL A 225 -4.53 20.72 -0.64
CA VAL A 225 -4.16 21.15 0.71
C VAL A 225 -4.62 20.16 1.78
N GLN A 226 -5.79 19.53 1.62
CA GLN A 226 -6.29 18.51 2.54
C GLN A 226 -5.42 17.26 2.53
N GLN A 227 -5.07 16.75 1.34
CA GLN A 227 -4.17 15.60 1.22
C GLN A 227 -2.78 15.92 1.80
N ALA A 228 -2.26 17.13 1.54
CA ALA A 228 -0.98 17.53 2.10
C ALA A 228 -1.00 17.60 3.64
N VAL A 229 -2.07 18.13 4.24
CA VAL A 229 -2.20 18.20 5.71
C VAL A 229 -2.33 16.80 6.32
N ASP A 230 -2.99 15.86 5.65
CA ASP A 230 -2.99 14.45 6.08
C ASP A 230 -1.58 13.86 6.13
N VAL A 231 -0.75 14.11 5.11
CA VAL A 231 0.63 13.63 5.12
C VAL A 231 1.41 14.25 6.29
N LEU A 232 1.17 15.52 6.60
CA LEU A 232 1.73 16.18 7.79
C LEU A 232 1.23 15.58 9.11
N ASP A 233 0.11 14.86 9.11
CA ASP A 233 -0.41 14.10 10.24
C ASP A 233 -0.05 12.60 10.20
N GLY A 234 0.79 12.20 9.25
CA GLY A 234 1.23 10.81 9.09
C GLY A 234 0.12 9.88 8.59
N MET A 235 -0.79 10.44 7.79
CA MET A 235 -1.90 9.78 7.10
C MET A 235 -1.72 9.91 5.59
N MET A 236 -1.97 8.83 4.86
CA MET A 236 -1.90 8.82 3.40
C MET A 236 -3.30 8.63 2.81
N PHE A 237 -3.46 8.90 1.50
CA PHE A 237 -4.76 8.69 0.84
C PHE A 237 -5.26 7.24 0.96
N ALA A 238 -4.35 6.26 0.97
CA ALA A 238 -4.68 4.84 1.13
C ALA A 238 -5.30 4.49 2.50
N ASP A 239 -5.15 5.34 3.51
CA ASP A 239 -5.79 5.14 4.82
C ASP A 239 -7.22 5.72 4.88
N ARG A 240 -7.59 6.53 3.89
CA ARG A 240 -8.85 7.29 3.83
C ARG A 240 -9.68 7.00 2.58
N CYS A 241 -9.15 6.24 1.64
CA CYS A 241 -9.81 6.04 0.37
C CYS A 241 -11.14 5.32 0.54
N VAL A 242 -12.03 5.56 -0.42
CA VAL A 242 -13.25 4.77 -0.57
C VAL A 242 -12.83 3.30 -0.74
N MET A 243 -13.46 2.40 0.00
CA MET A 243 -13.21 0.97 -0.12
C MET A 243 -13.37 0.51 -1.57
N ARG A 244 -12.59 -0.50 -1.98
CA ARG A 244 -12.58 -1.03 -3.35
C ARG A 244 -12.09 -0.07 -4.45
N SER A 245 -11.74 1.17 -4.12
CA SER A 245 -11.32 2.18 -5.11
C SER A 245 -9.81 2.27 -5.36
N LEU A 246 -8.97 1.59 -4.58
CA LEU A 246 -7.52 1.56 -4.84
C LEU A 246 -7.27 0.95 -6.22
N CYS A 247 -6.54 1.69 -7.05
CA CYS A 247 -6.40 1.46 -8.47
C CYS A 247 -4.95 1.69 -8.90
N HIS A 248 -4.34 0.69 -9.53
CA HIS A 248 -3.08 0.82 -10.25
C HIS A 248 -3.30 1.70 -11.48
N LEU A 249 -2.29 2.48 -11.87
CA LEU A 249 -2.42 3.44 -12.97
C LEU A 249 -2.61 2.76 -14.33
N ASP A 250 -2.13 1.54 -14.51
CA ASP A 250 -2.37 0.76 -15.74
C ASP A 250 -3.83 0.28 -15.83
N ALA A 251 -4.53 0.16 -14.70
CA ALA A 251 -5.94 -0.21 -14.63
C ALA A 251 -6.90 0.98 -14.50
N ARG A 252 -6.42 2.20 -14.75
CA ARG A 252 -7.15 3.45 -14.47
C ARG A 252 -8.39 3.70 -15.35
N ASN A 253 -8.53 2.94 -16.43
CA ASN A 253 -9.62 3.10 -17.39
C ASN A 253 -10.75 2.09 -17.14
N ASP A 254 -10.52 1.06 -16.32
CA ASP A 254 -11.58 0.12 -15.94
C ASP A 254 -12.66 0.87 -15.12
N PRO A 255 -13.95 0.52 -15.30
CA PRO A 255 -15.02 1.11 -14.51
C PRO A 255 -14.86 0.80 -13.01
N LEU A 256 -15.25 1.75 -12.18
CA LEU A 256 -15.36 1.52 -10.73
C LEU A 256 -16.49 0.52 -10.40
N PRO A 257 -16.44 -0.17 -9.27
CA PRO A 257 -17.58 -0.92 -8.71
C PRO A 257 -18.79 -0.01 -8.40
N ASP A 258 -20.00 -0.58 -8.41
CA ASP A 258 -21.27 0.16 -8.20
C ASP A 258 -21.43 0.83 -6.83
N ASP A 259 -20.73 0.31 -5.82
CA ASP A 259 -20.71 0.87 -4.47
C ASP A 259 -19.69 2.01 -4.29
N CYS A 260 -18.91 2.34 -5.33
CA CYS A 260 -18.08 3.53 -5.33
C CYS A 260 -18.90 4.79 -5.71
N PRO A 261 -18.69 5.93 -5.05
CA PRO A 261 -19.37 7.18 -5.37
C PRO A 261 -18.95 7.65 -6.77
N ALA A 262 -19.81 8.45 -7.41
CA ALA A 262 -19.43 9.12 -8.64
C ALA A 262 -18.35 10.17 -8.37
N LEU A 263 -17.58 10.47 -9.42
CA LEU A 263 -16.59 11.53 -9.37
C LEU A 263 -17.27 12.90 -9.29
N GLY A 264 -16.71 13.82 -8.51
CA GLY A 264 -17.21 15.20 -8.39
C GLY A 264 -18.03 15.44 -7.12
N ILE A 265 -18.78 16.55 -7.11
CA ILE A 265 -19.63 16.99 -5.98
C ILE A 265 -21.07 16.55 -6.24
N GLY A 266 -21.66 15.80 -5.31
CA GLY A 266 -23.09 15.47 -5.34
C GLY A 266 -23.55 14.69 -6.58
N THR A 267 -22.62 14.05 -7.28
CA THR A 267 -22.92 13.27 -8.49
C THR A 267 -23.42 11.89 -8.10
N SER A 268 -24.46 11.41 -8.79
CA SER A 268 -24.92 10.02 -8.72
C SER A 268 -24.33 9.26 -9.89
N ARG A 269 -23.91 8.00 -9.67
CA ARG A 269 -23.41 7.14 -10.74
C ARG A 269 -24.54 6.27 -11.26
N ALA A 270 -24.62 6.05 -12.57
CA ALA A 270 -25.42 4.97 -13.11
C ALA A 270 -24.79 3.62 -12.73
N PRO A 271 -25.61 2.56 -12.54
CA PRO A 271 -25.10 1.20 -12.40
C PRO A 271 -24.28 0.78 -13.63
N LEU A 272 -23.38 -0.18 -13.44
CA LEU A 272 -22.62 -0.79 -14.54
C LEU A 272 -23.57 -1.38 -15.59
N THR A 273 -23.31 -1.08 -16.86
CA THR A 273 -24.07 -1.67 -17.98
C THR A 273 -23.56 -3.08 -18.30
N ALA A 274 -24.40 -3.87 -18.96
CA ALA A 274 -23.98 -5.19 -19.48
C ALA A 274 -22.77 -5.09 -20.40
N ASP A 275 -22.71 -4.05 -21.24
CA ASP A 275 -21.58 -3.81 -22.14
C ASP A 275 -20.29 -3.48 -21.38
N GLN A 276 -20.37 -2.72 -20.28
CA GLN A 276 -19.21 -2.43 -19.43
C GLN A 276 -18.68 -3.69 -18.74
N LEU A 277 -19.59 -4.57 -18.31
CA LEU A 277 -19.22 -5.87 -17.74
C LEU A 277 -18.56 -6.77 -18.80
N ALA A 278 -19.15 -6.87 -20.00
CA ALA A 278 -18.61 -7.67 -21.11
C ALA A 278 -17.27 -7.12 -21.63
N ALA A 279 -17.12 -5.79 -21.68
CA ALA A 279 -15.85 -5.15 -22.06
C ALA A 279 -14.75 -5.44 -21.04
N ALA A 280 -15.08 -5.47 -19.74
CA ALA A 280 -14.10 -5.84 -18.71
C ALA A 280 -13.67 -7.31 -18.86
N GLU A 281 -14.57 -8.22 -19.21
CA GLU A 281 -14.27 -9.65 -19.42
C GLU A 281 -13.35 -9.90 -20.64
N THR A 282 -13.54 -9.13 -21.72
CA THR A 282 -12.79 -9.30 -22.97
C THR A 282 -11.49 -8.48 -23.03
N GLY A 283 -11.38 -7.41 -22.23
CA GLY A 283 -10.33 -6.41 -22.36
C GLY A 283 -9.86 -5.75 -21.07
N GLY A 284 -10.13 -6.34 -19.90
CA GLY A 284 -9.68 -5.80 -18.60
C GLY A 284 -8.22 -5.38 -18.65
N SER A 285 -7.89 -4.24 -18.04
CA SER A 285 -6.57 -3.61 -18.12
C SER A 285 -5.44 -4.56 -17.71
N LYS A 286 -4.91 -5.30 -18.67
CA LYS A 286 -3.71 -6.14 -18.55
C LYS A 286 -2.53 -5.19 -18.39
N GLY A 287 -1.79 -5.30 -17.30
CA GLY A 287 -0.63 -4.45 -17.04
C GLY A 287 0.37 -4.45 -18.21
N MET A 288 1.17 -3.39 -18.32
CA MET A 288 2.13 -3.23 -19.42
C MET A 288 3.32 -4.20 -19.31
N LEU A 289 3.05 -5.47 -19.64
CA LEU A 289 3.97 -6.47 -20.18
C LEU A 289 3.55 -6.87 -21.61
N GLY A 290 2.58 -6.17 -22.19
CA GLY A 290 1.95 -6.45 -23.49
C GLY A 290 2.75 -6.08 -24.74
N PHE A 291 4.08 -6.04 -24.67
CA PHE A 291 4.96 -5.91 -25.85
C PHE A 291 6.00 -7.03 -25.93
N LEU A 292 5.66 -8.21 -25.39
CA LEU A 292 6.37 -9.45 -25.68
C LEU A 292 5.47 -10.36 -26.53
N PRO A 293 6.02 -11.02 -27.57
CA PRO A 293 5.26 -11.92 -28.42
C PRO A 293 4.58 -13.02 -27.59
N SER A 294 3.43 -13.46 -28.10
CA SER A 294 2.34 -14.24 -27.50
C SER A 294 2.67 -15.63 -26.89
N PHE A 295 3.78 -15.78 -26.17
CA PHE A 295 4.22 -17.03 -25.51
C PHE A 295 4.40 -16.90 -24.00
N ILE A 296 3.94 -15.81 -23.38
CA ILE A 296 4.14 -15.53 -21.95
C ILE A 296 2.82 -15.68 -21.21
N ALA A 297 2.90 -16.27 -20.01
CA ALA A 297 1.79 -16.52 -19.10
C ALA A 297 0.78 -15.35 -19.05
N PRO A 298 -0.53 -15.62 -18.95
CA PRO A 298 -1.54 -14.57 -18.85
C PRO A 298 -1.22 -13.63 -17.70
N SER A 299 -1.19 -12.34 -18.00
CA SER A 299 -0.85 -11.29 -17.05
C SER A 299 -1.88 -11.23 -15.92
N VAL A 300 -1.40 -11.29 -14.68
CA VAL A 300 -2.22 -11.02 -13.49
C VAL A 300 -2.86 -9.64 -13.59
N LEU A 301 -4.17 -9.57 -13.36
CA LEU A 301 -4.94 -8.33 -13.28
C LEU A 301 -4.50 -7.51 -12.07
N LEU A 302 -4.43 -6.21 -12.26
CA LEU A 302 -4.03 -5.25 -11.25
C LEU A 302 -5.26 -4.65 -10.56
N ALA A 303 -5.10 -4.28 -9.28
CA ALA A 303 -6.08 -3.50 -8.53
C ALA A 303 -6.55 -2.32 -9.36
N GLY A 304 -7.87 -2.09 -9.40
CA GLY A 304 -8.50 -1.17 -10.34
C GLY A 304 -9.23 -1.90 -11.45
N SER A 305 -8.82 -3.13 -11.80
CA SER A 305 -9.61 -3.93 -12.73
C SER A 305 -10.96 -4.31 -12.15
N LEU A 306 -12.02 -4.12 -12.93
CA LEU A 306 -13.38 -4.42 -12.49
C LEU A 306 -13.57 -5.91 -12.17
N LEU A 307 -12.92 -6.80 -12.91
CA LEU A 307 -13.06 -8.25 -12.72
C LEU A 307 -12.58 -8.74 -11.35
N LEU A 308 -11.59 -8.05 -10.75
CA LEU A 308 -11.14 -8.32 -9.38
C LEU A 308 -12.14 -7.87 -8.30
N ARG A 309 -13.18 -7.12 -8.70
CA ARG A 309 -14.19 -6.56 -7.82
C ARG A 309 -15.54 -7.25 -7.98
N LEU A 310 -15.70 -8.11 -8.98
CA LEU A 310 -16.92 -8.88 -9.17
C LEU A 310 -16.84 -10.21 -8.42
N LYS A 311 -17.99 -10.65 -7.90
CA LYS A 311 -18.10 -11.99 -7.34
C LYS A 311 -17.94 -13.03 -8.45
N ALA A 312 -17.10 -14.03 -8.22
CA ALA A 312 -16.88 -15.14 -9.13
C ALA A 312 -18.08 -16.11 -9.11
N ALA A 313 -18.40 -16.67 -10.27
CA ALA A 313 -19.46 -17.64 -10.47
C ALA A 313 -19.07 -19.02 -9.92
N GLU A 314 -20.07 -19.69 -9.34
CA GLU A 314 -19.94 -21.08 -8.90
C GLU A 314 -19.67 -22.00 -10.09
N VAL A 315 -18.75 -22.94 -9.92
CA VAL A 315 -18.44 -23.95 -10.92
C VAL A 315 -19.37 -25.14 -10.73
N THR A 316 -20.16 -25.46 -11.75
CA THR A 316 -21.09 -26.61 -11.73
C THR A 316 -20.73 -27.69 -12.75
N ASP A 317 -20.08 -27.34 -13.86
CA ASP A 317 -19.60 -28.27 -14.88
C ASP A 317 -18.06 -28.34 -14.88
N PHE A 318 -17.54 -29.41 -14.29
CA PHE A 318 -16.10 -29.65 -14.18
C PHE A 318 -15.47 -30.11 -15.51
N SER A 319 -16.28 -30.56 -16.47
CA SER A 319 -15.80 -31.00 -17.78
C SER A 319 -15.62 -29.82 -18.76
N ALA A 320 -16.18 -28.65 -18.43
CA ALA A 320 -16.08 -27.45 -19.24
C ALA A 320 -14.62 -27.06 -19.50
N ALA A 321 -14.29 -26.79 -20.77
CA ALA A 321 -12.94 -26.46 -21.19
C ALA A 321 -12.37 -25.24 -20.46
N GLU A 322 -13.21 -24.24 -20.15
CA GLU A 322 -12.82 -23.04 -19.42
C GLU A 322 -12.42 -23.33 -17.96
N VAL A 323 -13.08 -24.28 -17.30
CA VAL A 323 -12.78 -24.71 -15.92
C VAL A 323 -11.45 -25.44 -15.88
N GLN A 324 -11.24 -26.38 -16.78
CA GLN A 324 -9.99 -27.13 -16.91
C GLN A 324 -8.81 -26.20 -17.27
N ALA A 325 -9.04 -25.24 -18.17
CA ALA A 325 -8.03 -24.23 -18.52
C ALA A 325 -7.69 -23.34 -17.32
N ALA A 326 -8.69 -22.88 -16.56
CA ALA A 326 -8.48 -22.08 -15.35
C ALA A 326 -7.66 -22.82 -14.29
N ALA A 327 -8.02 -24.08 -14.00
CA ALA A 327 -7.32 -24.91 -13.02
C ALA A 327 -5.86 -25.15 -13.45
N LYS A 328 -5.64 -25.51 -14.72
CA LYS A 328 -4.30 -25.69 -15.29
C LYS A 328 -3.46 -24.42 -15.17
N GLU A 329 -4.02 -23.28 -15.53
CA GLU A 329 -3.32 -22.00 -15.50
C GLU A 329 -2.90 -21.59 -14.09
N LEU A 330 -3.80 -21.78 -13.10
CA LEU A 330 -3.46 -21.53 -11.69
C LEU A 330 -2.39 -22.50 -11.18
N ARG A 331 -2.43 -23.77 -11.59
CA ARG A 331 -1.38 -24.76 -11.25
C ARG A 331 -0.02 -24.35 -11.83
N ASP A 332 0.01 -24.01 -13.11
CA ASP A 332 1.24 -23.61 -13.81
C ASP A 332 1.82 -22.33 -13.18
N ALA A 333 0.97 -21.35 -12.85
CA ALA A 333 1.37 -20.10 -12.21
C ALA A 333 1.88 -20.29 -10.77
N LEU A 334 1.30 -21.22 -10.01
CA LEU A 334 1.79 -21.56 -8.67
C LEU A 334 3.12 -22.34 -8.74
N ALA A 335 3.28 -23.21 -9.76
CA ALA A 335 4.48 -24.01 -9.96
C ALA A 335 5.69 -23.20 -10.49
N SER A 336 5.47 -22.08 -11.19
CA SER A 336 6.56 -21.22 -11.68
C SER A 336 7.37 -20.58 -10.57
N GLY A 337 6.79 -20.45 -9.35
CA GLY A 337 7.42 -19.78 -8.21
C GLY A 337 7.49 -18.25 -8.35
N GLU A 338 7.02 -17.67 -9.45
CA GLU A 338 6.99 -16.22 -9.68
C GLU A 338 5.90 -15.53 -8.85
N HIS A 339 4.86 -16.27 -8.47
CA HIS A 339 3.72 -15.79 -7.69
C HIS A 339 3.57 -16.60 -6.40
N PRO A 340 4.35 -16.28 -5.36
CA PRO A 340 4.31 -17.08 -4.15
C PRO A 340 3.04 -16.72 -3.33
N LEU A 341 2.43 -17.75 -2.73
CA LEU A 341 1.51 -17.69 -1.56
C LEU A 341 -0.01 -17.69 -1.83
N GLY A 342 -0.44 -18.09 -3.03
CA GLY A 342 -1.85 -18.37 -3.34
C GLY A 342 -2.42 -17.49 -4.46
N LEU A 343 -3.26 -18.10 -5.30
CA LEU A 343 -3.81 -17.50 -6.50
C LEU A 343 -5.32 -17.81 -6.62
N ALA A 344 -6.05 -16.92 -7.28
CA ALA A 344 -7.46 -17.12 -7.60
C ALA A 344 -7.73 -16.85 -9.08
N ALA A 345 -8.64 -17.61 -9.69
CA ALA A 345 -9.03 -17.45 -11.09
C ALA A 345 -9.40 -16.00 -11.48
N PRO A 346 -10.07 -15.19 -10.63
CA PRO A 346 -10.33 -13.78 -10.93
C PRO A 346 -9.09 -12.95 -11.21
N GLN A 347 -7.92 -13.30 -10.64
CA GLN A 347 -6.66 -12.61 -10.92
C GLN A 347 -6.19 -12.78 -12.36
N PHE A 348 -6.71 -13.79 -13.06
CA PHE A 348 -6.40 -14.05 -14.46
C PHE A 348 -7.60 -13.76 -15.38
N GLY A 349 -8.54 -12.94 -14.89
CA GLY A 349 -9.74 -12.52 -15.62
C GLY A 349 -10.83 -13.59 -15.73
N LYS A 350 -10.70 -14.72 -15.02
CA LYS A 350 -11.69 -15.80 -15.06
C LYS A 350 -12.62 -15.68 -13.85
N ARG A 351 -13.90 -15.40 -14.10
CA ARG A 351 -14.91 -15.26 -13.02
C ARG A 351 -15.40 -16.62 -12.51
N LEU A 352 -14.49 -17.53 -12.20
CA LEU A 352 -14.78 -18.87 -11.67
C LEU A 352 -14.29 -18.97 -10.23
N ARG A 353 -15.04 -19.68 -9.38
CA ARG A 353 -14.67 -19.92 -7.97
C ARG A 353 -13.59 -21.00 -7.85
N ILE A 354 -12.40 -20.74 -8.39
CA ILE A 354 -11.26 -21.67 -8.39
C ILE A 354 -10.06 -20.96 -7.77
N VAL A 355 -9.40 -21.62 -6.82
CA VAL A 355 -8.19 -21.10 -6.16
C VAL A 355 -7.08 -22.14 -6.19
N ALA A 356 -5.85 -21.68 -6.23
CA ALA A 356 -4.65 -22.47 -6.02
C ALA A 356 -3.90 -21.95 -4.81
N PHE A 357 -3.38 -22.85 -3.99
CA PHE A 357 -2.58 -22.49 -2.82
C PHE A 357 -1.55 -23.58 -2.55
N GLY A 358 -0.43 -23.19 -1.94
CA GLY A 358 0.70 -24.10 -1.72
C GLY A 358 1.83 -23.40 -1.00
N GLU A 359 2.69 -24.19 -0.36
CA GLU A 359 3.93 -23.68 0.23
C GLU A 359 5.03 -24.74 0.11
N SER A 360 6.09 -24.41 -0.62
CA SER A 360 7.25 -25.28 -0.81
C SER A 360 8.30 -25.05 0.29
N GLN A 361 9.15 -26.06 0.54
CA GLN A 361 10.27 -25.91 1.47
C GLN A 361 11.21 -24.77 1.04
N GLU A 362 11.47 -24.63 -0.27
CA GLU A 362 12.28 -23.54 -0.81
C GLU A 362 11.71 -22.15 -0.48
N SER A 363 10.39 -22.00 -0.45
CA SER A 363 9.74 -20.73 -0.07
C SER A 363 9.95 -20.43 1.40
N ILE A 364 9.83 -21.45 2.26
CA ILE A 364 10.02 -21.33 3.71
C ILE A 364 11.48 -21.00 4.04
N ASP A 365 12.44 -21.63 3.36
CA ASP A 365 13.88 -21.45 3.60
C ASP A 365 14.36 -20.00 3.32
N LYS A 366 13.63 -19.27 2.48
CA LYS A 366 13.89 -17.83 2.20
C LYS A 366 13.38 -16.90 3.30
N LEU A 367 12.55 -17.39 4.23
CA LEU A 367 11.98 -16.61 5.32
C LEU A 367 12.92 -16.52 6.51
N THR A 368 12.79 -15.46 7.30
CA THR A 368 13.46 -15.39 8.60
C THR A 368 12.89 -16.43 9.56
N THR A 369 13.71 -16.96 10.46
CA THR A 369 13.25 -17.90 11.52
C THR A 369 12.08 -17.32 12.33
N ARG A 370 12.08 -16.00 12.55
CA ARG A 370 10.98 -15.32 13.24
C ARG A 370 9.67 -15.47 12.46
N ALA A 371 9.68 -15.19 11.16
CA ALA A 371 8.48 -15.30 10.32
C ALA A 371 7.97 -16.75 10.27
N GLN A 372 8.88 -17.72 10.03
CA GLN A 372 8.54 -19.14 10.01
C GLN A 372 7.80 -19.58 11.29
N ILE A 373 8.30 -19.16 12.45
CA ILE A 373 7.71 -19.52 13.75
C ILE A 373 6.44 -18.72 14.03
N SER A 374 6.46 -17.39 13.87
CA SER A 374 5.34 -16.55 14.30
C SER A 374 4.10 -16.72 13.44
N GLU A 375 4.29 -17.05 12.16
CA GLU A 375 3.20 -17.24 11.19
C GLU A 375 2.91 -18.72 10.94
N GLU A 376 3.69 -19.61 11.57
CA GLU A 376 3.52 -21.06 11.55
C GLU A 376 3.58 -21.67 10.13
N HIS A 377 4.57 -21.24 9.36
CA HIS A 377 4.82 -21.76 8.00
C HIS A 377 5.17 -23.25 8.05
N LYS A 378 4.57 -24.01 7.13
CA LYS A 378 4.76 -25.46 6.99
C LYS A 378 4.60 -25.83 5.53
N VAL A 379 5.34 -26.84 5.08
CA VAL A 379 5.17 -27.35 3.72
C VAL A 379 3.79 -27.96 3.57
N PHE A 380 3.06 -27.55 2.55
CA PHE A 380 1.84 -28.23 2.10
C PHE A 380 1.77 -28.22 0.58
N LYS A 381 1.28 -29.34 0.04
CA LYS A 381 1.27 -29.59 -1.40
C LYS A 381 0.43 -28.54 -2.13
N PRO A 382 0.92 -27.98 -3.25
CA PRO A 382 0.10 -27.22 -4.18
C PRO A 382 -1.21 -27.95 -4.47
N SER A 383 -2.32 -27.27 -4.26
CA SER A 383 -3.66 -27.85 -4.40
C SER A 383 -4.59 -26.85 -5.07
N ILE A 384 -5.51 -27.36 -5.89
CA ILE A 384 -6.62 -26.60 -6.45
C ILE A 384 -7.88 -26.89 -5.62
N LEU A 385 -8.61 -25.84 -5.26
CA LEU A 385 -9.94 -25.95 -4.68
C LEU A 385 -10.95 -25.23 -5.55
N VAL A 386 -12.07 -25.89 -5.79
CA VAL A 386 -13.22 -25.38 -6.51
C VAL A 386 -14.36 -25.12 -5.53
N ASN A 387 -15.05 -24.00 -5.70
CA ASN A 387 -16.12 -23.52 -4.83
C ASN A 387 -15.76 -23.52 -3.32
N PRO A 388 -14.57 -23.04 -2.90
CA PRO A 388 -14.19 -23.11 -1.50
C PRO A 388 -15.08 -22.22 -0.61
N VAL A 389 -15.40 -22.76 0.55
CA VAL A 389 -16.05 -22.09 1.67
C VAL A 389 -15.08 -22.18 2.86
N VAL A 390 -14.50 -21.05 3.22
CA VAL A 390 -13.53 -20.93 4.33
C VAL A 390 -14.20 -20.19 5.48
N LYS A 391 -14.28 -20.82 6.66
CA LYS A 391 -14.93 -20.24 7.85
C LYS A 391 -13.99 -20.26 9.04
N PRO A 392 -13.87 -19.16 9.81
CA PRO A 392 -13.18 -19.17 11.09
C PRO A 392 -13.71 -20.27 12.03
N LYS A 393 -12.82 -21.03 12.65
CA LYS A 393 -13.22 -21.98 13.69
C LYS A 393 -13.81 -21.22 14.89
N PRO A 394 -14.86 -21.75 15.54
CA PRO A 394 -15.35 -21.19 16.79
C PRO A 394 -14.21 -21.07 17.82
N GLY A 395 -14.01 -19.88 18.39
CA GLY A 395 -12.96 -19.62 19.37
C GLY A 395 -11.56 -19.39 18.78
N SER A 396 -11.41 -19.33 17.46
CA SER A 396 -10.13 -19.02 16.82
C SER A 396 -9.60 -17.65 17.27
N ALA A 397 -8.29 -17.60 17.52
CA ALA A 397 -7.56 -16.37 17.78
C ALA A 397 -7.46 -15.49 16.52
N ASP A 398 -7.27 -14.18 16.71
CA ASP A 398 -6.99 -13.27 15.60
C ASP A 398 -5.48 -13.20 15.35
N ALA A 399 -5.05 -13.38 14.10
CA ALA A 399 -3.66 -13.31 13.67
C ALA A 399 -3.43 -12.11 12.73
N PHE A 400 -2.59 -11.17 13.15
CA PHE A 400 -2.28 -9.93 12.42
C PHE A 400 -0.86 -9.99 11.87
N PHE A 401 -0.71 -10.21 10.57
CA PHE A 401 0.60 -10.17 9.90
C PHE A 401 0.45 -9.58 8.49
N PHE A 402 1.57 -9.39 7.80
CA PHE A 402 1.57 -8.81 6.46
C PHE A 402 0.94 -9.75 5.43
N GLU A 403 0.12 -9.17 4.55
CA GLU A 403 -0.33 -9.79 3.30
C GLU A 403 0.18 -8.99 2.10
N ARG A 404 0.41 -9.72 1.01
CA ARG A 404 0.78 -9.22 -0.30
C ARG A 404 -0.09 -9.92 -1.34
N SER A 405 -0.25 -9.31 -2.51
CA SER A 405 -0.98 -9.91 -3.61
C SER A 405 -0.32 -9.53 -4.93
N ALA A 406 -0.27 -10.47 -5.88
CA ALA A 406 0.17 -10.20 -7.24
C ALA A 406 -0.67 -9.11 -7.94
N SER A 407 -1.91 -8.89 -7.50
CA SER A 407 -2.78 -7.82 -8.01
C SER A 407 -2.48 -6.44 -7.42
N VAL A 408 -1.66 -6.35 -6.37
CA VAL A 408 -1.20 -5.07 -5.78
C VAL A 408 0.34 -5.11 -5.66
N PRO A 409 1.06 -5.14 -6.78
CA PRO A 409 2.51 -5.30 -6.78
C PRO A 409 3.22 -4.17 -6.04
N GLY A 410 4.27 -4.53 -5.30
CA GLY A 410 5.19 -3.60 -4.64
C GLY A 410 4.75 -3.11 -3.26
N TYR A 411 3.61 -3.60 -2.73
CA TYR A 411 3.08 -3.16 -1.44
C TYR A 411 2.60 -4.33 -0.59
N GLU A 412 2.61 -4.10 0.72
CA GLU A 412 2.09 -5.00 1.74
C GLU A 412 1.32 -4.21 2.80
N ALA A 413 0.44 -4.88 3.52
CA ALA A 413 -0.23 -4.30 4.69
C ALA A 413 -0.55 -5.39 5.70
N VAL A 414 -0.73 -5.00 6.95
CA VAL A 414 -1.15 -5.95 7.99
C VAL A 414 -2.63 -6.23 7.83
N VAL A 415 -3.00 -7.51 7.84
CA VAL A 415 -4.39 -7.97 7.77
C VAL A 415 -4.67 -8.92 8.94
N GLY A 416 -5.78 -8.67 9.63
CA GLY A 416 -6.31 -9.59 10.64
C GLY A 416 -7.02 -10.77 9.99
N ARG A 417 -6.61 -11.98 10.36
CA ARG A 417 -7.20 -13.26 9.91
C ARG A 417 -7.54 -14.14 11.10
N ALA A 418 -8.50 -15.04 10.94
CA ALA A 418 -8.66 -16.12 11.91
C ALA A 418 -7.42 -17.03 11.84
N LEU A 419 -6.85 -17.37 12.99
CA LEU A 419 -5.69 -18.25 13.06
C LEU A 419 -6.01 -19.67 12.59
N GLU A 420 -7.26 -20.09 12.74
CA GLU A 420 -7.76 -21.42 12.43
C GLU A 420 -9.08 -21.33 11.65
N VAL A 421 -9.20 -22.13 10.60
CA VAL A 421 -10.36 -22.17 9.72
C VAL A 421 -10.78 -23.60 9.39
N GLU A 422 -12.08 -23.80 9.21
CA GLU A 422 -12.66 -24.96 8.55
C GLU A 422 -12.86 -24.65 7.07
N VAL A 423 -12.43 -25.56 6.20
CA VAL A 423 -12.56 -25.43 4.75
C VAL A 423 -13.41 -26.57 4.21
N LYS A 424 -14.41 -26.21 3.40
CA LYS A 424 -15.18 -27.13 2.57
C LYS A 424 -15.06 -26.69 1.12
N ALA A 425 -14.73 -27.61 0.23
CA ALA A 425 -14.57 -27.32 -1.20
C ALA A 425 -14.79 -28.58 -2.03
N LEU A 426 -14.61 -28.45 -3.33
CA LEU A 426 -14.50 -29.53 -4.29
C LEU A 426 -13.06 -29.57 -4.83
N ASP A 427 -12.55 -30.74 -5.19
CA ASP A 427 -11.30 -30.87 -5.95
C ASP A 427 -11.52 -30.67 -7.47
N GLU A 428 -10.47 -30.83 -8.27
CA GLU A 428 -10.51 -30.64 -9.74
C GLU A 428 -11.46 -31.63 -10.44
N GLU A 429 -11.76 -32.76 -9.81
CA GLU A 429 -12.69 -33.79 -10.30
C GLU A 429 -14.11 -33.63 -9.72
N GLY A 430 -14.36 -32.59 -8.93
CA GLY A 430 -15.66 -32.33 -8.31
C GLY A 430 -15.96 -33.18 -7.06
N ARG A 431 -14.97 -33.87 -6.49
CA ARG A 431 -15.13 -34.65 -5.26
C ARG A 431 -15.04 -33.73 -4.05
N GLN A 432 -15.85 -34.00 -3.03
CA GLN A 432 -15.86 -33.20 -1.81
C GLN A 432 -14.55 -33.35 -1.02
N VAL A 433 -14.00 -32.20 -0.61
CA VAL A 433 -12.88 -32.12 0.32
C VAL A 433 -13.25 -31.23 1.50
N SER A 434 -12.90 -31.68 2.71
CA SER A 434 -13.13 -30.95 3.96
C SER A 434 -11.95 -31.14 4.88
N PHE A 435 -11.39 -30.04 5.37
CA PHE A 435 -10.22 -30.07 6.26
C PHE A 435 -10.14 -28.81 7.12
N GLU A 436 -9.36 -28.87 8.19
CA GLU A 436 -9.01 -27.71 9.00
C GLU A 436 -7.63 -27.19 8.60
N ALA A 437 -7.46 -25.87 8.61
CA ALA A 437 -6.19 -25.21 8.37
C ALA A 437 -5.87 -24.25 9.52
N ARG A 438 -4.58 -24.06 9.79
CA ARG A 438 -4.07 -23.17 10.84
C ARG A 438 -2.88 -22.34 10.35
N GLY A 439 -2.63 -21.21 10.99
CA GLY A 439 -1.44 -20.39 10.74
C GLY A 439 -1.40 -19.85 9.32
N TRP A 440 -0.25 -19.95 8.68
CA TRP A 440 -0.04 -19.45 7.32
C TRP A 440 -0.98 -20.08 6.28
N GLN A 441 -1.26 -21.38 6.37
CA GLN A 441 -2.19 -22.06 5.47
C GLN A 441 -3.61 -21.48 5.60
N ALA A 442 -4.07 -21.25 6.83
CA ALA A 442 -5.37 -20.61 7.08
C ALA A 442 -5.43 -19.19 6.50
N ARG A 443 -4.34 -18.43 6.61
CA ARG A 443 -4.24 -17.10 6.00
C ARG A 443 -4.32 -17.16 4.48
N GLN A 444 -3.52 -18.00 3.82
CA GLN A 444 -3.55 -18.14 2.36
C GLN A 444 -4.98 -18.45 1.88
N LEU A 445 -5.65 -19.42 2.52
CA LEU A 445 -7.01 -19.82 2.18
C LEU A 445 -8.03 -18.70 2.35
N GLN A 446 -7.96 -17.93 3.44
CA GLN A 446 -8.81 -16.75 3.62
C GLN A 446 -8.52 -15.66 2.58
N HIS A 447 -7.25 -15.43 2.23
CA HIS A 447 -6.85 -14.45 1.23
C HIS A 447 -7.40 -14.81 -0.16
N VAL A 448 -7.19 -16.03 -0.63
CA VAL A 448 -7.65 -16.43 -1.96
C VAL A 448 -9.17 -16.59 -2.03
N ALA A 449 -9.83 -16.94 -0.92
CA ALA A 449 -11.29 -17.00 -0.85
C ALA A 449 -11.91 -15.59 -0.97
N ASP A 450 -11.32 -14.58 -0.34
CA ASP A 450 -11.78 -13.17 -0.48
C ASP A 450 -11.76 -12.70 -1.94
N LEU A 451 -10.73 -13.10 -2.72
CA LEU A 451 -10.63 -12.76 -4.13
C LEU A 451 -11.81 -13.28 -4.95
N LEU A 452 -12.40 -14.42 -4.55
CA LEU A 452 -13.60 -14.96 -5.21
C LEU A 452 -14.86 -14.12 -4.97
N ASP A 453 -14.86 -13.29 -3.92
CA ASP A 453 -15.95 -12.41 -3.57
C ASP A 453 -15.64 -10.93 -3.90
N GLY A 454 -14.58 -10.69 -4.68
CA GLY A 454 -14.21 -9.35 -5.15
C GLY A 454 -13.51 -8.48 -4.09
N VAL A 455 -12.98 -9.10 -3.03
CA VAL A 455 -12.33 -8.44 -1.89
C VAL A 455 -10.82 -8.61 -2.01
N LEU A 456 -10.08 -7.50 -2.00
CA LEU A 456 -8.62 -7.50 -1.95
C LEU A 456 -8.15 -7.27 -0.51
N TYR A 457 -6.92 -7.68 -0.19
CA TYR A 457 -6.35 -7.49 1.15
C TYR A 457 -6.34 -6.01 1.60
N VAL A 458 -6.22 -5.07 0.64
CA VAL A 458 -6.25 -3.62 0.90
C VAL A 458 -7.61 -3.10 1.38
N ASP A 459 -8.68 -3.87 1.20
CA ASP A 459 -10.01 -3.55 1.73
C ASP A 459 -10.18 -4.04 3.19
N ARG A 460 -9.28 -4.92 3.66
CA ARG A 460 -9.27 -5.48 5.02
C ARG A 460 -8.08 -5.01 5.86
N MET A 461 -7.15 -4.28 5.25
CA MET A 461 -5.90 -3.93 5.92
C MET A 461 -6.11 -3.03 7.13
N GLU A 462 -5.25 -3.22 8.12
CA GLU A 462 -5.16 -2.33 9.26
C GLU A 462 -4.73 -0.95 8.81
N ARG A 463 -5.50 0.07 9.20
CA ARG A 463 -5.18 1.46 8.84
C ARG A 463 -3.76 1.80 9.26
N ARG A 464 -3.06 2.56 8.42
CA ARG A 464 -1.67 2.97 8.62
C ARG A 464 -0.61 1.87 8.46
N SER A 465 -1.00 0.64 8.12
CA SER A 465 -0.06 -0.47 7.89
C SER A 465 0.40 -0.61 6.43
N PHE A 466 -0.34 -0.06 5.45
CA PHE A 466 0.03 -0.10 4.03
C PHE A 466 1.42 0.51 3.81
N ARG A 467 2.31 -0.22 3.15
CA ARG A 467 3.69 0.21 2.91
C ARG A 467 4.29 -0.47 1.70
N ARG A 468 5.40 0.08 1.19
CA ARG A 468 6.25 -0.61 0.23
C ARG A 468 6.67 -1.96 0.82
N ASP A 469 6.68 -2.99 0.00
CA ASP A 469 7.21 -4.29 0.42
C ASP A 469 8.71 -4.21 0.78
N ASN A 470 9.19 -5.23 1.50
CA ASN A 470 10.60 -5.36 1.90
C ASN A 470 11.11 -4.17 2.74
N MET A 471 10.21 -3.52 3.49
CA MET A 471 10.57 -2.42 4.39
C MET A 471 10.95 -2.94 5.77
N GLU A 472 12.16 -2.60 6.22
CA GLU A 472 12.70 -2.97 7.54
C GLU A 472 12.29 -1.99 8.67
N GLU A 473 11.46 -0.99 8.37
CA GLU A 473 10.98 -0.03 9.36
C GLU A 473 9.91 -0.63 10.26
N ASP A 474 9.89 -0.23 11.52
CA ASP A 474 8.85 -0.64 12.47
C ASP A 474 7.46 -0.11 12.04
N LEU A 475 6.44 -0.92 12.31
CA LEU A 475 5.06 -0.49 12.17
C LEU A 475 4.74 0.64 13.16
N PRO A 476 3.81 1.56 12.81
CA PRO A 476 3.28 2.51 13.79
C PRO A 476 2.69 1.76 15.00
N GLU A 477 2.95 2.26 16.22
CA GLU A 477 2.60 1.58 17.49
C GLU A 477 1.14 1.12 17.59
N ALA A 478 0.21 1.83 16.96
CA ALA A 478 -1.22 1.50 16.98
C ALA A 478 -1.60 0.31 16.08
N VAL A 479 -0.74 -0.12 15.15
CA VAL A 479 -1.03 -1.23 14.24
C VAL A 479 -0.85 -2.56 14.98
N PRO A 480 -1.90 -3.41 15.06
CA PRO A 480 -1.77 -4.71 15.70
C PRO A 480 -0.80 -5.62 14.92
N TYR A 481 -0.03 -6.45 15.62
CA TYR A 481 0.84 -7.44 14.97
C TYR A 481 0.97 -8.68 15.86
N GLY A 482 1.09 -9.85 15.24
CA GLY A 482 1.13 -11.15 15.93
C GLY A 482 -0.24 -11.78 16.17
N VAL A 483 -0.23 -12.90 16.89
CA VAL A 483 -1.44 -13.59 17.33
C VAL A 483 -1.97 -12.96 18.61
N LYS A 484 -3.26 -12.61 18.61
CA LYS A 484 -3.99 -12.09 19.76
C LYS A 484 -5.07 -13.08 20.15
N ALA A 485 -5.21 -13.31 21.46
CA ALA A 485 -6.24 -14.21 21.99
C ALA A 485 -7.63 -13.82 21.45
N ALA A 486 -8.46 -14.84 21.16
CA ALA A 486 -9.83 -14.63 20.73
C ALA A 486 -10.54 -13.70 21.73
N LYS A 487 -11.16 -12.63 21.24
CA LYS A 487 -12.07 -11.86 22.09
C LYS A 487 -13.18 -12.82 22.53
N ALA A 488 -13.35 -12.99 23.84
CA ALA A 488 -14.51 -13.69 24.37
C ALA A 488 -15.74 -13.03 23.74
N LYS A 489 -16.56 -13.81 23.00
CA LYS A 489 -17.85 -13.31 22.53
C LYS A 489 -18.58 -12.81 23.77
N ALA A 490 -18.79 -11.51 23.88
CA ALA A 490 -19.74 -10.98 24.83
C ALA A 490 -21.05 -11.74 24.57
N ARG A 491 -21.57 -12.42 25.58
CA ARG A 491 -22.94 -12.95 25.52
C ARG A 491 -23.83 -11.77 25.10
N PRO A 492 -24.78 -11.97 24.17
CA PRO A 492 -25.77 -10.93 23.94
C PRO A 492 -26.46 -10.68 25.28
N GLU A 493 -26.30 -9.48 25.84
CA GLU A 493 -27.18 -9.01 26.91
C GLU A 493 -28.57 -8.91 26.29
N GLU A 494 -29.45 -9.82 26.69
CA GLU A 494 -30.88 -9.63 26.49
C GLU A 494 -31.28 -8.32 27.18
N GLY A 495 -31.66 -7.32 26.38
CA GLY A 495 -32.30 -6.10 26.89
C GLY A 495 -31.46 -4.83 26.87
N ALA A 496 -31.16 -4.30 25.68
CA ALA A 496 -30.95 -2.86 25.52
C ALA A 496 -31.29 -2.42 24.08
N VAL A 497 -32.59 -2.28 23.80
CA VAL A 497 -33.06 -1.47 22.67
C VAL A 497 -32.68 -0.01 23.00
N ARG A 498 -31.54 0.46 22.50
CA ARG A 498 -31.21 1.89 22.48
C ARG A 498 -31.65 2.48 21.14
N CYS A 499 -32.88 3.00 21.13
CA CYS A 499 -33.36 3.94 20.14
C CYS A 499 -32.38 5.12 20.02
N TRP A 500 -31.78 5.28 18.85
CA TRP A 500 -31.11 6.51 18.43
C TRP A 500 -32.03 7.24 17.45
N TRP A 501 -32.97 8.05 17.93
CA TRP A 501 -33.63 9.08 17.12
C TRP A 501 -34.15 10.25 17.97
N SER A 502 -33.85 11.45 17.46
CA SER A 502 -34.41 12.77 17.78
C SER A 502 -33.98 13.48 19.09
N LEU A 503 -33.22 14.55 18.90
CA LEU A 503 -33.21 15.71 19.77
C LEU A 503 -33.22 16.95 18.88
N GLN A 504 -34.42 17.32 18.45
CA GLN A 504 -34.73 18.68 18.00
C GLN A 504 -36.09 19.10 18.57
N SER A 505 -36.13 20.36 19.00
CA SER A 505 -37.27 21.21 19.36
C SER A 505 -37.91 21.02 20.74
N SER A 506 -37.68 22.00 21.63
CA SER A 506 -38.71 22.66 22.44
C SER A 506 -38.06 23.51 23.56
N THR A 507 -37.74 24.77 23.27
CA THR A 507 -37.63 25.81 24.29
C THR A 507 -38.67 26.89 24.00
N ARG A 508 -39.80 26.79 24.71
CA ARG A 508 -40.65 27.93 25.10
C ARG A 508 -41.07 27.71 26.55
N LYS A 509 -40.58 28.57 27.44
CA LYS A 509 -41.35 29.21 28.49
C LYS A 509 -40.82 30.63 28.63
#